data_AF-A8LIP2-F1
#
_entry.id   AF-A8LIP2-F1
#
_cell.length_a   1.000
_cell.length_b   1.000
_cell.length_c   1.000
_cell.angle_alpha   90.00
_cell.angle_beta   90.00
_cell.angle_gamma   90.00
#
_symmetry.space_group_name_H-M   'P 1'
#
loop_
_entity.id
_entity.type
_entity.pdbx_description
1 polymer ?
#
loop_
_entity_poly.entity_id
_entity_poly.type
_entity_poly.pdbx_seq_one_letter_code
_entity_poly.pdbx_strand_id
1 'polypeptide(L)'
;MAVQVIGSVFQGVGKPGDCGWMVVQDAYKSAFFIFNDNEEQFLDFHDHAAGARPPGACAPGAGNGVLRPWQCETPPRAGGIPTGSHGMGYAALTPKVQALIDRAVDAIAATIAEHGFTEVYYSSDGAGGLGASTFAPAQEVKDYIVAQIASLAQT
;
A
#
# COMPACT_ATOMS: atom_id res chain seq x y z
N MET A 1 -8.76 5.86 18.40
CA MET A 1 -8.07 4.61 18.79
C MET A 1 -6.69 4.71 18.19
N ALA A 2 -5.61 4.35 18.88
CA ALA A 2 -4.28 4.52 18.31
C ALA A 2 -4.00 3.44 17.24
N VAL A 3 -3.65 3.86 16.03
CA VAL A 3 -3.21 2.97 14.94
C VAL A 3 -1.72 2.68 15.10
N GLN A 4 -1.34 1.40 15.08
CA GLN A 4 0.06 0.98 15.07
C GLN A 4 0.54 0.76 13.64
N VAL A 5 1.55 1.52 13.23
CA VAL A 5 2.21 1.38 11.92
C VAL A 5 3.45 0.49 12.06
N ILE A 6 3.51 -0.57 11.26
CA ILE A 6 4.51 -1.65 11.39
C ILE A 6 5.20 -1.89 10.04
N GLY A 7 6.53 -1.68 10.01
CA GLY A 7 7.36 -2.04 8.86
C GLY A 7 7.59 -3.55 8.81
N SER A 8 7.06 -4.20 7.78
CA SER A 8 7.25 -5.62 7.50
C SER A 8 8.46 -5.83 6.59
N VAL A 9 9.53 -6.42 7.13
CA VAL A 9 10.76 -6.73 6.39
C VAL A 9 10.64 -8.10 5.74
N PHE A 10 10.80 -8.19 4.43
CA PHE A 10 10.67 -9.45 3.71
C PHE A 10 11.83 -10.41 4.05
N GLN A 11 11.50 -11.60 4.56
CA GLN A 11 12.46 -12.65 4.96
C GLN A 11 12.36 -13.93 4.10
N GLY A 12 11.61 -13.86 3.00
CA GLY A 12 11.29 -14.98 2.12
C GLY A 12 9.81 -15.30 2.07
N VAL A 13 9.42 -16.09 1.07
CA VAL A 13 8.01 -16.44 0.82
C VAL A 13 7.46 -17.34 1.94
N GLY A 14 6.19 -17.14 2.29
CA GLY A 14 5.45 -18.08 3.14
C GLY A 14 5.75 -17.98 4.64
N LYS A 15 6.23 -16.83 5.10
CA LYS A 15 6.57 -16.58 6.51
C LYS A 15 6.35 -15.10 6.87
N PRO A 16 6.38 -14.74 8.17
CA PRO A 16 6.32 -13.33 8.59
C PRO A 16 7.33 -12.47 7.82
N GLY A 17 6.89 -11.30 7.34
CA GLY A 17 7.63 -10.46 6.39
C GLY A 17 7.06 -10.48 4.97
N ASP A 18 6.50 -11.61 4.54
CA ASP A 18 5.77 -11.74 3.28
C ASP A 18 4.32 -11.28 3.48
N CYS A 19 4.02 -10.03 3.09
CA CYS A 19 2.69 -9.45 3.33
C CYS A 19 1.57 -10.22 2.60
N GLY A 20 1.87 -10.83 1.44
CA GLY A 20 0.90 -11.66 0.72
C GLY A 20 0.58 -12.97 1.46
N TRP A 21 1.54 -13.51 2.19
CA TRP A 21 1.30 -14.63 3.11
C TRP A 21 0.62 -14.17 4.40
N MET A 22 1.02 -13.02 4.96
CA MET A 22 0.48 -12.49 6.22
C MET A 22 -1.01 -12.20 6.12
N VAL A 23 -1.48 -11.58 5.03
CA VAL A 23 -2.89 -11.17 4.89
C VAL A 23 -3.86 -12.35 5.00
N VAL A 24 -3.46 -13.58 4.64
CA VAL A 24 -4.32 -14.76 4.74
C VAL A 24 -4.26 -15.47 6.10
N GLN A 25 -3.42 -15.04 7.04
CA GLN A 25 -3.35 -15.69 8.36
C GLN A 25 -4.33 -15.07 9.34
N ASP A 26 -4.93 -15.91 10.19
CA ASP A 26 -5.85 -15.48 11.25
C ASP A 26 -5.23 -14.47 12.22
N ALA A 27 -3.91 -14.55 12.42
CA ALA A 27 -3.16 -13.64 13.28
C ALA A 27 -3.20 -12.18 12.80
N TYR A 28 -3.46 -11.93 11.51
CA TYR A 28 -3.48 -10.60 10.90
C TYR A 28 -4.88 -10.20 10.40
N LYS A 29 -5.95 -10.82 10.91
CA LYS A 29 -7.33 -10.51 10.50
C LYS A 29 -7.76 -9.09 10.84
N SER A 30 -7.17 -8.48 11.87
CA SER A 30 -7.40 -7.10 12.32
C SER A 30 -6.45 -6.08 11.69
N ALA A 31 -5.57 -6.53 10.79
CA ALA A 31 -4.56 -5.70 10.17
C ALA A 31 -5.01 -5.20 8.79
N PHE A 32 -4.60 -3.99 8.45
CA PHE A 32 -4.68 -3.42 7.11
C PHE A 32 -3.29 -3.40 6.47
N PHE A 33 -3.19 -3.76 5.20
CA PHE A 33 -1.91 -3.85 4.50
C PHE A 33 -1.75 -2.77 3.43
N ILE A 34 -0.60 -2.09 3.42
CA ILE A 34 -0.23 -1.13 2.39
C ILE A 34 0.72 -1.82 1.41
N PHE A 35 0.43 -1.71 0.12
CA PHE A 35 1.29 -2.24 -0.94
C PHE A 35 1.76 -1.16 -1.90
N ASN A 36 2.87 -1.45 -2.58
CA ASN A 36 3.41 -0.59 -3.61
C ASN A 36 2.63 -0.84 -4.89
N ASP A 37 1.88 0.16 -5.35
CA ASP A 37 1.05 0.05 -6.53
C ASP A 37 1.67 0.75 -7.74
N ASN A 38 1.06 0.48 -8.89
CA ASN A 38 1.25 1.19 -10.14
C ASN A 38 0.24 2.34 -10.19
N GLU A 39 0.65 3.48 -10.72
CA GLU A 39 -0.22 4.63 -10.94
C GLU A 39 -1.49 4.24 -11.71
N GLU A 40 -1.36 3.44 -12.76
CA GLU A 40 -2.48 3.08 -13.64
C GLU A 40 -3.53 2.26 -12.89
N GLN A 41 -3.10 1.28 -12.09
CA GLN A 41 -4.03 0.45 -11.31
C GLN A 41 -4.64 1.23 -10.14
N PHE A 42 -3.88 2.13 -9.54
CA PHE A 42 -4.38 3.07 -8.53
C PHE A 42 -5.51 3.95 -9.10
N LEU A 43 -5.27 4.58 -10.26
CA LEU A 43 -6.28 5.41 -10.93
C LEU A 43 -7.49 4.57 -11.36
N ASP A 44 -7.29 3.40 -11.95
CA ASP A 44 -8.37 2.48 -12.30
C ASP A 44 -9.26 2.14 -11.10
N PHE A 45 -8.67 1.94 -9.92
CA PHE A 45 -9.40 1.61 -8.69
C PHE A 45 -10.17 2.82 -8.10
N HIS A 46 -9.57 4.00 -8.11
CA HIS A 46 -10.12 5.20 -7.43
C HIS A 46 -10.97 6.10 -8.32
N ASP A 47 -10.84 6.04 -9.65
CA ASP A 47 -11.61 6.88 -10.58
C ASP A 47 -12.87 6.18 -11.10
N HIS A 48 -13.04 4.89 -10.79
CA HIS A 48 -14.21 4.10 -11.17
C HIS A 48 -14.99 3.62 -9.95
N ALA A 49 -16.32 3.64 -10.08
CA ALA A 49 -17.19 2.98 -9.10
C ALA A 49 -16.88 1.48 -9.02
N ALA A 50 -17.05 0.86 -7.85
CA ALA A 50 -16.66 -0.53 -7.61
C ALA A 50 -17.18 -1.54 -8.66
N GLY A 51 -18.42 -1.37 -9.15
CA GLY A 51 -19.02 -2.22 -10.19
C GLY A 51 -18.62 -1.90 -11.63
N ALA A 52 -17.80 -0.88 -11.85
CA ALA A 52 -17.35 -0.40 -13.16
C ALA A 52 -15.82 -0.37 -13.30
N ARG A 53 -15.09 -0.90 -12.30
CA ARG A 53 -13.62 -0.93 -12.33
C ARG A 53 -13.10 -1.79 -13.48
N PRO A 54 -12.07 -1.34 -14.21
CA PRO A 54 -11.36 -2.19 -15.16
C PRO A 54 -10.79 -3.45 -14.48
N PRO A 55 -10.64 -4.58 -15.19
CA PRO A 55 -10.09 -5.81 -14.61
C PRO A 55 -8.74 -5.64 -13.91
N GLY A 56 -7.92 -4.68 -14.38
CA GLY A 56 -6.60 -4.39 -13.82
C GLY A 56 -6.63 -3.80 -12.41
N ALA A 57 -7.69 -3.07 -12.03
CA ALA A 57 -7.79 -2.36 -10.74
C ALA A 57 -7.59 -3.26 -9.52
N CYS A 58 -8.00 -4.53 -9.63
CA CYS A 58 -7.91 -5.53 -8.57
C CYS A 58 -6.97 -6.69 -8.90
N ALA A 59 -6.37 -6.71 -10.09
CA ALA A 59 -5.53 -7.84 -10.52
C ALA A 59 -4.22 -7.88 -9.71
N PRO A 60 -3.72 -9.06 -9.29
CA PRO A 60 -2.48 -9.13 -8.52
C PRO A 60 -1.27 -8.62 -9.31
N GLY A 61 -0.39 -7.88 -8.63
CA GLY A 61 0.90 -7.41 -9.13
C GLY A 61 2.08 -8.28 -8.68
N ALA A 62 3.29 -7.85 -9.01
CA ALA A 62 4.53 -8.46 -8.53
C ALA A 62 4.89 -7.97 -7.11
N GLY A 63 5.77 -8.70 -6.41
CA GLY A 63 6.22 -8.33 -5.06
C GLY A 63 5.05 -8.24 -4.08
N ASN A 64 5.00 -7.18 -3.27
CA ASN A 64 3.86 -6.93 -2.38
C ASN A 64 2.58 -6.49 -3.12
N GLY A 65 2.67 -6.17 -4.42
CA GLY A 65 1.51 -5.89 -5.28
C GLY A 65 0.57 -7.10 -5.44
N VAL A 66 0.96 -8.29 -4.98
CA VAL A 66 0.05 -9.44 -4.81
C VAL A 66 -1.13 -9.12 -3.88
N LEU A 67 -1.02 -8.06 -3.06
CA LEU A 67 -2.09 -7.56 -2.20
C LEU A 67 -3.20 -6.81 -2.95
N ARG A 68 -3.02 -6.44 -4.22
CA ARG A 68 -4.02 -5.66 -4.98
C ARG A 68 -5.45 -6.25 -5.03
N PRO A 69 -5.67 -7.57 -5.02
CA PRO A 69 -7.04 -8.09 -4.91
C PRO A 69 -7.73 -7.73 -3.59
N TRP A 70 -6.97 -7.56 -2.50
CA TRP A 70 -7.48 -7.36 -1.14
C TRP A 70 -8.05 -5.96 -0.89
N GLN A 71 -7.72 -4.96 -1.73
CA GLN A 71 -8.41 -3.65 -1.71
C GLN A 71 -9.84 -3.72 -2.28
N CYS A 72 -10.19 -4.81 -2.96
CA CYS A 72 -11.52 -5.01 -3.57
C CYS A 72 -12.43 -5.91 -2.73
N GLU A 73 -11.97 -6.38 -1.57
CA GLU A 73 -12.81 -7.11 -0.61
C GLU A 73 -13.78 -6.20 0.14
N THR A 74 -14.72 -6.79 0.87
CA THR A 74 -15.63 -6.06 1.76
C THR A 74 -15.64 -6.73 3.14
N PRO A 75 -15.01 -6.11 4.16
CA PRO A 75 -14.26 -4.85 4.10
C PRO A 75 -12.94 -4.99 3.33
N PRO A 76 -12.39 -3.91 2.73
CA PRO A 76 -11.05 -3.92 2.16
C PRO A 76 -10.00 -4.24 3.22
N ARG A 77 -9.01 -5.06 2.88
CA ARG A 77 -7.92 -5.45 3.79
C ARG A 77 -6.54 -4.93 3.35
N ALA A 78 -6.50 -4.26 2.20
CA ALA A 78 -5.29 -3.60 1.72
C ALA A 78 -5.61 -2.30 0.98
N GLY A 79 -4.59 -1.46 0.79
CA GLY A 79 -4.65 -0.24 0.00
C GLY A 79 -3.32 0.05 -0.69
N GLY A 80 -3.38 0.45 -1.96
CA GLY A 80 -2.20 0.70 -2.78
C GLY A 80 -1.72 2.14 -2.69
N ILE A 81 -0.42 2.35 -2.51
CA ILE A 81 0.22 3.66 -2.72
C ILE A 81 1.00 3.59 -4.03
N PRO A 82 0.75 4.48 -5.00
CA PRO A 82 1.47 4.47 -6.26
C PRO A 82 2.94 4.81 -6.03
N THR A 83 3.83 3.96 -6.55
CA THR A 83 5.29 4.10 -6.44
C THR A 83 5.97 4.28 -7.80
N GLY A 84 5.21 4.17 -8.88
CA GLY A 84 5.72 4.19 -10.24
C GLY A 84 4.60 4.14 -11.27
N SER A 85 4.98 4.29 -12.53
CA SER A 85 4.10 4.26 -13.70
C SER A 85 4.84 3.58 -14.86
N HIS A 86 4.09 2.93 -15.75
CA HIS A 86 4.62 2.27 -16.95
C HIS A 86 5.77 1.29 -16.68
N GLY A 87 5.71 0.56 -15.55
CA GLY A 87 6.73 -0.42 -15.20
C GLY A 87 7.98 0.16 -14.51
N MET A 88 8.03 1.47 -14.26
CA MET A 88 9.18 2.19 -13.71
C MET A 88 8.80 2.94 -12.43
N GLY A 89 9.69 2.97 -11.44
CA GLY A 89 9.51 3.79 -10.25
C GLY A 89 9.53 5.28 -10.57
N TYR A 90 8.85 6.07 -9.74
CA TYR A 90 8.89 7.52 -9.87
C TYR A 90 10.33 8.03 -9.69
N ALA A 91 10.81 8.77 -10.69
CA ALA A 91 12.16 9.30 -10.70
C ALA A 91 12.35 10.54 -9.81
N ALA A 92 11.26 11.20 -9.42
CA ALA A 92 11.27 12.38 -8.56
C ALA A 92 9.92 12.61 -7.87
N LEU A 93 9.94 13.31 -6.73
CA LEU A 93 8.74 13.76 -6.02
C LEU A 93 8.19 15.05 -6.66
N THR A 94 7.60 14.90 -7.85
CA THR A 94 6.91 16.01 -8.51
C THR A 94 5.59 16.35 -7.81
N PRO A 95 5.01 17.55 -8.01
CA PRO A 95 3.70 17.89 -7.44
C PRO A 95 2.59 16.90 -7.82
N LYS A 96 2.63 16.33 -9.02
CA LYS A 96 1.70 15.27 -9.45
C LYS A 96 1.87 14.01 -8.61
N VAL A 97 3.11 13.53 -8.47
CA VAL A 97 3.44 12.31 -7.71
C VAL A 97 3.05 12.49 -6.24
N GLN A 98 3.37 13.65 -5.67
CA GLN A 98 2.99 14.00 -4.31
C GLN A 98 1.47 13.92 -4.12
N ALA A 99 0.69 14.58 -4.99
CA ALA A 99 -0.77 14.57 -4.91
C ALA A 99 -1.38 13.16 -5.05
N LEU A 100 -0.78 12.28 -5.85
CA LEU A 100 -1.22 10.88 -5.96
C LEU A 100 -0.95 10.08 -4.68
N ILE A 101 0.22 10.28 -4.06
CA ILE A 101 0.56 9.65 -2.78
C ILE A 101 -0.35 10.15 -1.67
N ASP A 102 -0.59 11.47 -1.60
CA ASP A 102 -1.49 12.07 -0.60
C ASP A 102 -2.90 11.51 -0.74
N ARG A 103 -3.43 11.46 -1.97
CA ARG A 103 -4.74 10.86 -2.26
C ARG A 103 -4.83 9.39 -1.80
N ALA A 104 -3.75 8.62 -2.02
CA ALA A 104 -3.71 7.22 -1.59
C ALA A 104 -3.76 7.09 -0.07
N VAL A 105 -2.97 7.91 0.63
CA VAL A 105 -2.87 7.89 2.09
C VAL A 105 -4.18 8.35 2.72
N ASP A 106 -4.82 9.38 2.18
CA ASP A 106 -6.14 9.85 2.62
C ASP A 106 -7.21 8.75 2.49
N ALA A 107 -7.22 8.04 1.36
CA ALA A 107 -8.16 6.92 1.15
C ALA A 107 -7.89 5.76 2.13
N ILE A 108 -6.62 5.46 2.40
CA ILE A 108 -6.21 4.45 3.38
C ILE A 108 -6.64 4.88 4.79
N ALA A 109 -6.41 6.13 5.19
CA ALA A 109 -6.82 6.66 6.49
C ALA A 109 -8.33 6.57 6.69
N ALA A 110 -9.11 6.95 5.67
CA ALA A 110 -10.57 6.83 5.69
C ALA A 110 -11.01 5.37 5.87
N THR A 111 -10.40 4.43 5.14
CA THR A 111 -10.71 3.00 5.22
C THR A 111 -10.38 2.41 6.60
N ILE A 112 -9.22 2.79 7.16
CA ILE A 112 -8.80 2.42 8.52
C ILE A 112 -9.83 2.89 9.56
N ALA A 113 -10.24 4.15 9.47
CA ALA A 113 -11.20 4.74 10.39
C ALA A 113 -12.59 4.13 10.26
N GLU A 114 -13.07 3.89 9.03
CA GLU A 114 -14.39 3.32 8.75
C GLU A 114 -14.53 1.89 9.30
N HIS A 115 -13.50 1.07 9.15
CA HIS A 115 -13.56 -0.34 9.53
C HIS A 115 -12.86 -0.67 10.86
N GLY A 116 -12.28 0.33 11.53
CA GLY A 116 -11.68 0.19 12.85
C GLY A 116 -10.40 -0.64 12.88
N PHE A 117 -9.59 -0.59 11.82
CA PHE A 117 -8.29 -1.24 11.81
C PHE A 117 -7.34 -0.56 12.81
N THR A 118 -6.61 -1.36 13.60
CA THR A 118 -5.68 -0.84 14.63
C THR A 118 -4.21 -1.12 14.30
N GLU A 119 -3.96 -1.95 13.29
CA GLU A 119 -2.61 -2.33 12.86
C GLU A 119 -2.49 -2.12 11.35
N VAL A 120 -1.43 -1.43 10.94
CA VAL A 120 -1.13 -1.15 9.54
C VAL A 120 0.25 -1.70 9.22
N TYR A 121 0.34 -2.57 8.23
CA TYR A 121 1.60 -3.14 7.77
C TYR A 121 1.98 -2.58 6.41
N TYR A 122 3.24 -2.23 6.22
CA TYR A 122 3.79 -1.88 4.90
C TYR A 122 5.09 -2.62 4.65
N SER A 123 5.51 -2.78 3.39
CA SER A 123 6.80 -3.39 3.09
C SER A 123 7.95 -2.43 3.42
N SER A 124 8.81 -2.80 4.37
CA SER A 124 9.95 -2.00 4.80
C SER A 124 11.28 -2.60 4.32
N ASP A 125 12.27 -1.74 4.12
CA ASP A 125 13.66 -2.15 3.87
C ASP A 125 14.42 -2.58 5.13
N GLY A 126 13.80 -2.44 6.32
CA GLY A 126 14.41 -2.77 7.61
C GLY A 126 15.33 -1.70 8.18
N ALA A 127 15.53 -0.59 7.48
CA ALA A 127 16.31 0.57 7.92
C ALA A 127 15.41 1.80 8.19
N GLY A 128 14.10 1.58 8.30
CA GLY A 128 13.10 2.64 8.46
C GLY A 128 12.61 3.23 7.13
N GLY A 129 12.99 2.66 5.99
CA GLY A 129 12.54 3.05 4.66
C GLY A 129 11.54 2.08 4.03
N LEU A 130 11.15 2.39 2.79
CA LEU A 130 10.22 1.61 1.98
C LEU A 130 10.95 0.48 1.24
N GLY A 131 10.46 -0.75 1.40
CA GLY A 131 10.86 -1.88 0.56
C GLY A 131 10.25 -1.75 -0.83
N ALA A 132 11.05 -1.44 -1.85
CA ALA A 132 10.54 -1.16 -3.21
C ALA A 132 11.48 -1.66 -4.33
N SER A 133 11.89 -2.92 -4.27
CA SER A 133 12.85 -3.51 -5.22
C SER A 133 12.31 -3.70 -6.65
N THR A 134 10.98 -3.75 -6.83
CA THR A 134 10.36 -3.97 -8.15
C THR A 134 10.39 -2.73 -9.05
N PHE A 135 10.13 -1.54 -8.49
CA PHE A 135 10.05 -0.29 -9.25
C PHE A 135 11.27 0.61 -9.08
N ALA A 136 12.03 0.47 -8.00
CA ALA A 136 13.16 1.34 -7.67
C ALA A 136 12.84 2.86 -7.76
N PRO A 137 11.78 3.36 -7.09
CA PRO A 137 11.52 4.79 -7.00
C PRO A 137 12.70 5.54 -6.37
N ALA A 138 12.83 6.82 -6.72
CA ALA A 138 13.84 7.71 -6.17
C ALA A 138 13.73 7.80 -4.65
N GLN A 139 14.86 8.05 -3.98
CA GLN A 139 14.92 8.05 -2.52
C GLN A 139 13.94 9.05 -1.89
N GLU A 140 13.86 10.26 -2.43
CA GLU A 140 12.92 11.30 -1.98
C GLU A 140 11.45 10.88 -2.04
N VAL A 141 11.08 10.04 -3.02
CA VAL A 141 9.71 9.49 -3.13
C VAL A 141 9.46 8.47 -2.03
N LYS A 142 10.43 7.56 -1.79
CA LYS A 142 10.33 6.57 -0.71
C LYS A 142 10.23 7.24 0.66
N ASP A 143 11.06 8.24 0.91
CA ASP A 143 11.08 8.99 2.17
C ASP A 143 9.74 9.68 2.41
N TYR A 144 9.18 10.28 1.36
CA TYR A 144 7.85 10.91 1.43
C TYR A 144 6.74 9.90 1.74
N ILE A 145 6.72 8.76 1.05
CA ILE A 145 5.74 7.69 1.30
C ILE A 145 5.83 7.19 2.74
N VAL A 146 7.03 6.94 3.26
CA VAL A 146 7.21 6.48 4.65
C VAL A 146 6.72 7.52 5.64
N ALA A 147 7.02 8.81 5.42
CA ALA A 147 6.53 9.88 6.28
C ALA A 147 4.99 9.95 6.29
N GLN A 148 4.35 9.79 5.13
CA GLN A 148 2.89 9.74 5.02
C GLN A 148 2.30 8.52 5.73
N ILE A 149 2.85 7.32 5.51
CA ILE A 149 2.42 6.10 6.20
C ILE A 149 2.57 6.26 7.72
N ALA A 150 3.66 6.84 8.20
CA ALA A 150 3.89 7.07 9.63
C ALA A 150 2.86 8.05 10.24
N SER A 151 2.33 8.99 9.46
CA SER A 151 1.30 9.92 9.93
C SER A 151 -0.04 9.23 10.24
N LEU A 152 -0.30 8.04 9.68
CA LEU A 152 -1.49 7.24 10.00
C LEU A 152 -1.53 6.81 11.48
N ALA A 153 -0.40 6.81 12.20
CA ALA A 153 -0.38 6.54 13.64
C ALA A 153 -0.96 7.69 14.48
N GLN A 154 -1.22 8.86 13.87
CA GLN A 154 -1.62 10.10 14.56
C GLN A 154 -3.12 10.42 14.38
N THR A 155 -3.84 9.64 13.58
CA THR A 155 -5.30 9.74 13.37
C THR A 155 -6.09 9.04 14.47
#